data_AF-A0A917JPA3-F1
#
_entry.id   AF-A0A917JPA3-F1
#
_cell.length_a   1.000
_cell.length_b   1.000
_cell.length_c   1.000
_cell.angle_alpha   90.00
_cell.angle_beta   90.00
_cell.angle_gamma   90.00
#
_symmetry.space_group_name_H-M   'P 1'
#
loop_
_entity.id
_entity.type
_entity.pdbx_description
1 polymer ?
#
loop_
_entity_poly.entity_id
_entity_poly.type
_entity_poly.pdbx_seq_one_letter_code
_entity_poly.pdbx_strand_id
1 'polypeptide(L)'
;MEKPYLEQTTPLLNHGSRRFVNSISQIIFMGRWLQAPLYLGLIFILTAYVYRFMAELAHLMAHITSANDTQIMLGVLDLIDVVMIANLLIMVIMGGYETFVSRLNIDSHPDQPEWLDHLDAGAMKIKLALSLIGISSIHLLRTFIEPSKQSNDAVMWQVIIHLTLLVSALTIAYTNRLLNK
;
A
#
# COMPACT_ATOMS: atom_id res chain seq x y z
N MET A 1 14.54 69.88 1.75
CA MET A 1 15.46 68.83 2.24
C MET A 1 14.85 67.48 1.91
N GLU A 2 15.08 67.00 0.68
CA GLU A 2 14.67 65.68 0.21
C GLU A 2 15.64 64.61 0.78
N LYS A 3 15.09 63.47 1.22
CA LYS A 3 15.90 62.32 1.63
C LYS A 3 16.36 61.53 0.41
N PRO A 4 17.61 61.04 0.35
CA PRO A 4 18.14 60.34 -0.81
C PRO A 4 17.56 58.92 -0.90
N TYR A 5 17.20 58.52 -2.12
CA TYR A 5 16.72 57.18 -2.45
C TYR A 5 17.80 56.14 -2.14
N LEU A 6 17.47 55.17 -1.28
CA LEU A 6 18.30 54.00 -1.03
C LEU A 6 18.31 53.14 -2.30
N GLU A 7 19.49 53.05 -2.90
CA GLU A 7 19.81 52.20 -4.04
C GLU A 7 19.52 50.74 -3.67
N GLN A 8 18.46 50.21 -4.27
CA GLN A 8 17.98 48.85 -4.04
C GLN A 8 18.95 47.89 -4.74
N THR A 9 19.99 47.47 -4.01
CA THR A 9 20.91 46.41 -4.43
C THR A 9 20.13 45.10 -4.52
N THR A 10 19.62 44.81 -5.72
CA THR A 10 19.13 43.49 -6.08
C THR A 10 20.32 42.53 -5.99
N PRO A 11 20.29 41.49 -5.14
CA PRO A 11 21.37 40.52 -5.13
C PRO A 11 21.39 39.83 -6.49
N LEU A 12 22.50 39.98 -7.22
CA LEU A 12 22.76 39.24 -8.45
C LEU A 12 22.87 37.76 -8.10
N LEU A 13 21.74 37.05 -8.12
CA LEU A 13 21.71 35.61 -7.98
C LEU A 13 22.53 34.99 -9.12
N ASN A 14 23.69 34.45 -8.74
CA ASN A 14 24.69 33.79 -9.57
C ASN A 14 24.06 32.87 -10.64
N HIS A 15 24.37 33.08 -11.92
CA HIS A 15 23.82 32.29 -13.04
C HIS A 15 24.18 30.78 -12.99
N GLY A 16 25.22 30.40 -12.24
CA GLY A 16 25.62 29.00 -12.06
C GLY A 16 24.59 28.16 -11.29
N SER A 17 23.89 28.74 -10.31
CA SER A 17 22.91 27.99 -9.49
C SER A 17 21.61 27.69 -10.24
N ARG A 18 21.21 28.53 -11.21
CA ARG A 18 20.00 28.30 -12.03
C ARG A 18 20.10 27.05 -12.91
N ARG A 19 21.26 26.77 -13.52
CA ARG A 19 21.43 25.59 -14.39
C ARG A 19 21.40 24.26 -13.63
N PHE A 20 21.95 24.24 -12.41
CA PHE A 20 21.95 23.06 -11.55
C PHE A 20 20.54 22.73 -11.04
N VAL A 21 19.78 23.75 -10.60
CA VAL A 21 18.37 23.59 -10.20
C VAL A 21 17.50 23.11 -11.37
N ASN A 22 17.72 23.62 -12.58
CA ASN A 22 16.99 23.17 -13.77
C ASN A 22 17.27 21.71 -14.12
N SER A 23 18.52 21.24 -13.97
CA SER A 23 18.90 19.85 -14.26
C SER A 23 18.29 18.87 -13.25
N ILE A 24 18.28 19.23 -11.95
CA ILE A 24 17.63 18.43 -10.90
C ILE A 24 16.12 18.39 -11.11
N SER A 25 15.50 19.52 -11.45
CA SER A 25 14.06 19.60 -11.72
C SER A 25 13.67 18.71 -12.91
N GLN A 26 14.48 18.68 -13.97
CA GLN A 26 14.22 17.86 -15.16
C GLN A 26 14.33 16.35 -14.87
N ILE A 27 15.28 15.93 -14.02
CA ILE A 27 15.41 14.54 -13.55
C ILE A 27 14.21 14.15 -12.68
N ILE A 28 13.78 15.01 -11.76
CA ILE A 28 12.60 14.77 -10.93
C ILE A 28 11.34 14.65 -11.80
N PHE A 29 11.21 15.47 -12.84
CA PHE A 29 10.07 15.42 -13.76
C PHE A 29 10.05 14.14 -14.61
N MET A 30 11.22 13.68 -15.10
CA MET A 30 11.35 12.40 -15.81
C MET A 30 11.04 11.19 -14.93
N GLY A 31 11.23 11.29 -13.61
CA GLY A 31 10.86 10.26 -12.64
C GLY A 31 9.39 9.82 -12.74
N ARG A 32 8.47 10.73 -13.12
CA ARG A 32 7.04 10.40 -13.29
C ARG A 32 6.79 9.43 -14.44
N TRP A 33 7.57 9.51 -15.53
CA TRP A 33 7.45 8.59 -16.66
C TRP A 33 7.94 7.19 -16.32
N LEU A 34 8.89 7.04 -15.38
CA LEU A 34 9.32 5.73 -14.89
C LEU A 34 8.24 5.03 -14.05
N GLN A 35 7.32 5.78 -13.45
CA GLN A 35 6.25 5.22 -12.62
C GLN A 35 5.10 4.63 -13.44
N ALA A 36 4.81 5.19 -14.62
CA ALA A 36 3.76 4.68 -15.51
C ALA A 36 3.91 3.18 -15.86
N PRO A 37 5.07 2.67 -16.33
CA PRO A 37 5.24 1.25 -16.61
C PRO A 37 5.19 0.38 -15.35
N LEU A 38 5.60 0.91 -14.19
CA LEU A 38 5.50 0.18 -12.91
C LEU A 38 4.03 -0.06 -12.53
N TYR A 39 3.18 0.97 -12.62
CA TYR A 39 1.75 0.80 -12.33
C TYR A 39 1.07 -0.14 -13.32
N LEU A 40 1.42 -0.09 -14.61
CA LEU A 40 0.95 -1.07 -15.59
C LEU A 40 1.35 -2.50 -15.21
N GLY A 41 2.60 -2.70 -14.78
CA GLY A 41 3.05 -4.00 -14.28
C GLY A 41 2.26 -4.48 -13.06
N LEU A 42 1.98 -3.59 -12.10
CA LEU A 42 1.19 -3.91 -10.91
C LEU A 42 -0.27 -4.26 -11.26
N ILE A 43 -0.88 -3.57 -12.23
CA ILE A 43 -2.23 -3.90 -12.74
C ILE A 43 -2.21 -5.29 -13.39
N PHE A 44 -1.20 -5.62 -14.19
CA PHE A 44 -1.08 -6.93 -14.82
C PHE A 44 -0.95 -8.06 -13.78
N ILE A 45 -0.14 -7.84 -12.74
CA ILE A 45 -0.02 -8.76 -11.61
C ILE A 45 -1.37 -8.94 -10.90
N LEU A 46 -2.12 -7.85 -10.69
CA LEU A 46 -3.45 -7.93 -10.09
C LEU A 46 -4.41 -8.76 -10.95
N THR A 47 -4.39 -8.61 -12.27
CA THR A 47 -5.18 -9.45 -13.18
C THR A 47 -4.81 -10.93 -13.06
N ALA A 48 -3.51 -11.24 -12.94
CA ALA A 48 -3.06 -12.62 -12.73
C ALA A 48 -3.56 -13.20 -11.39
N TYR A 49 -3.59 -12.39 -10.31
CA TYR A 49 -4.17 -12.82 -9.03
C TYR A 49 -5.67 -13.08 -9.12
N VAL A 50 -6.43 -12.25 -9.85
CA VAL A 50 -7.87 -12.49 -10.09
C VAL A 50 -8.08 -13.81 -10.83
N TYR A 51 -7.28 -14.09 -11.85
CA TYR A 51 -7.34 -15.37 -12.56
C TYR A 51 -7.05 -16.55 -11.62
N ARG A 52 -5.99 -16.44 -10.80
CA ARG A 52 -5.62 -17.46 -9.82
C ARG A 52 -6.74 -17.72 -8.80
N PHE A 53 -7.37 -16.65 -8.30
CA PHE A 53 -8.50 -16.74 -7.38
C PHE A 53 -9.67 -17.54 -8.01
N MET A 54 -10.03 -17.23 -9.25
CA MET A 54 -11.12 -17.92 -9.95
C MET A 54 -10.79 -19.42 -10.16
N ALA A 55 -9.54 -19.75 -10.46
CA ALA A 55 -9.10 -21.13 -10.63
C ALA A 55 -9.14 -21.92 -9.30
N GLU A 56 -8.61 -21.34 -8.22
CA GLU A 56 -8.62 -21.96 -6.88
C GLU A 56 -10.06 -22.11 -6.35
N LEU A 57 -10.93 -21.13 -6.60
CA LEU A 57 -12.34 -21.19 -6.23
C LEU A 57 -13.06 -22.31 -6.99
N ALA A 58 -12.85 -22.43 -8.29
CA ALA A 58 -13.43 -23.51 -9.10
C ALA A 58 -12.95 -24.89 -8.61
N HIS A 59 -11.66 -25.01 -8.27
CA HIS A 59 -11.10 -26.24 -7.70
C HIS A 59 -11.74 -26.60 -6.35
N LEU A 60 -11.90 -25.63 -5.45
CA LEU A 60 -12.52 -25.83 -4.14
C LEU A 60 -13.98 -26.24 -4.28
N MET A 61 -14.75 -25.57 -5.14
CA MET A 61 -16.15 -25.89 -5.40
C MET A 61 -16.33 -27.30 -5.99
N ALA A 62 -15.41 -27.74 -6.86
CA ALA A 62 -15.44 -29.07 -7.44
C ALA A 62 -15.19 -30.19 -6.41
N HIS A 63 -14.43 -29.91 -5.35
CA HIS A 63 -14.03 -30.90 -4.34
C HIS A 63 -14.76 -30.76 -2.99
N ILE A 64 -15.69 -29.81 -2.86
CA ILE A 64 -16.34 -29.47 -1.58
C ILE A 64 -17.10 -30.64 -0.94
N THR A 65 -17.58 -31.59 -1.74
CA THR A 65 -18.31 -32.77 -1.26
C THR A 65 -17.41 -33.98 -0.99
N SER A 66 -16.18 -33.98 -1.49
CA SER A 66 -15.24 -35.10 -1.41
C SER A 66 -14.03 -34.85 -0.51
N ALA A 67 -13.76 -33.59 -0.18
CA ALA A 67 -12.62 -33.17 0.62
C ALA A 67 -12.92 -33.24 2.13
N ASN A 68 -11.88 -33.47 2.94
CA ASN A 68 -11.99 -33.44 4.39
C ASN A 68 -12.15 -32.00 4.90
N ASP A 69 -12.77 -31.81 6.07
CA ASP A 69 -13.00 -30.49 6.69
C ASP A 69 -11.71 -29.64 6.77
N THR A 70 -10.58 -30.25 7.12
CA THR A 70 -9.27 -29.57 7.16
C THR A 70 -8.83 -29.08 5.78
N GLN A 71 -9.07 -29.85 4.72
CA GLN A 71 -8.70 -29.46 3.36
C GLN A 71 -9.57 -28.34 2.84
N ILE A 72 -10.88 -28.38 3.13
CA ILE A 72 -11.81 -27.31 2.79
C ILE A 72 -11.38 -26.02 3.49
N MET A 73 -11.11 -26.10 4.80
CA MET A 73 -10.64 -24.95 5.57
C MET A 73 -9.31 -24.39 5.04
N LEU A 74 -8.32 -25.24 4.74
CA LEU A 74 -7.05 -24.79 4.15
C LEU A 74 -7.24 -24.13 2.77
N GLY A 75 -8.14 -24.67 1.93
CA GLY A 75 -8.48 -24.07 0.64
C GLY A 75 -9.16 -22.70 0.78
N VAL A 76 -10.03 -22.53 1.78
CA VAL A 76 -10.60 -21.22 2.11
C VAL A 76 -9.52 -20.25 2.57
N LEU A 77 -8.56 -20.69 3.41
CA LEU A 77 -7.44 -19.86 3.85
C LEU A 77 -6.56 -19.40 2.66
N ASP A 78 -6.30 -20.28 1.69
CA ASP A 78 -5.53 -19.94 0.48
C ASP A 78 -6.28 -18.89 -0.37
N LEU A 79 -7.60 -19.02 -0.53
CA LEU A 79 -8.43 -18.01 -1.22
C LEU A 79 -8.42 -16.65 -0.52
N ILE A 80 -8.51 -16.64 0.81
CA ILE A 80 -8.44 -15.40 1.61
C ILE A 80 -7.07 -14.73 1.42
N ASP A 81 -5.97 -15.50 1.40
CA ASP A 81 -4.63 -14.96 1.22
C ASP A 81 -4.46 -14.23 -0.13
N VAL A 82 -4.97 -14.83 -1.22
CA VAL A 82 -4.97 -14.18 -2.55
C VAL A 82 -5.72 -12.84 -2.52
N VAL A 83 -6.89 -12.79 -1.87
CA VAL A 83 -7.69 -11.56 -1.73
C VAL A 83 -6.93 -10.52 -0.90
N MET A 84 -6.25 -10.93 0.17
CA MET A 84 -5.49 -10.00 1.00
C MET A 84 -4.30 -9.37 0.25
N ILE A 85 -3.58 -10.16 -0.54
CA ILE A 85 -2.48 -9.65 -1.39
C ILE A 85 -3.02 -8.68 -2.44
N ALA A 86 -4.14 -8.99 -3.08
CA ALA A 86 -4.79 -8.11 -4.05
C ALA A 86 -5.19 -6.76 -3.44
N ASN A 87 -5.76 -6.78 -2.23
CA ASN A 87 -6.14 -5.56 -1.51
C ASN A 87 -4.91 -4.70 -1.16
N LEU A 88 -3.81 -5.32 -0.75
CA LEU A 88 -2.55 -4.59 -0.53
C LEU A 88 -1.99 -4.00 -1.83
N LEU A 89 -2.03 -4.75 -2.94
CA LEU A 89 -1.55 -4.25 -4.24
C LEU A 89 -2.32 -3.01 -4.68
N ILE A 90 -3.65 -3.05 -4.61
CA ILE A 90 -4.49 -1.87 -4.89
C ILE A 90 -4.08 -0.68 -4.03
N MET A 91 -3.83 -0.94 -2.74
CA MET A 91 -3.46 0.09 -1.81
C MET A 91 -2.08 0.72 -2.10
N VAL A 92 -1.11 -0.09 -2.52
CA VAL A 92 0.22 0.35 -2.97
C VAL A 92 0.10 1.15 -4.27
N ILE A 93 -0.73 0.71 -5.22
CA ILE A 93 -0.98 1.43 -6.48
C ILE A 93 -1.56 2.81 -6.18
N MET A 94 -2.64 2.87 -5.40
CA MET A 94 -3.33 4.12 -5.05
C MET A 94 -2.42 5.07 -4.27
N GLY A 95 -1.73 4.58 -3.24
CA GLY A 95 -0.85 5.42 -2.41
C GLY A 95 0.36 5.93 -3.18
N GLY A 96 0.92 5.11 -4.06
CA GLY A 96 1.98 5.53 -4.97
C GLY A 96 1.49 6.59 -5.96
N TYR A 97 0.33 6.36 -6.57
CA TYR A 97 -0.24 7.27 -7.56
C TYR A 97 -0.55 8.65 -6.94
N GLU A 98 -1.17 8.67 -5.76
CA GLU A 98 -1.45 9.91 -5.02
C GLU A 98 -0.17 10.67 -4.64
N THR A 99 0.86 9.94 -4.17
CA THR A 99 2.11 10.53 -3.68
C THR A 99 2.97 11.11 -4.81
N PHE A 100 3.00 10.47 -5.99
CA PHE A 100 4.00 10.78 -7.00
C PHE A 100 3.46 11.22 -8.38
N VAL A 101 2.23 10.86 -8.74
CA VAL A 101 1.65 11.22 -10.05
C VAL A 101 0.72 12.41 -9.92
N SER A 102 -0.34 12.28 -9.15
CA SER A 102 -1.33 13.33 -8.96
C SER A 102 -2.09 13.10 -7.67
N ARG A 103 -2.34 14.17 -6.91
CA ARG A 103 -3.43 14.14 -5.93
C ARG A 103 -4.71 13.84 -6.67
N LEU A 104 -5.51 12.92 -6.15
CA LEU A 104 -6.81 12.58 -6.69
C LEU A 104 -7.77 13.74 -6.38
N ASN A 105 -7.77 14.78 -7.20
CA ASN A 105 -8.78 15.83 -7.15
C ASN A 105 -10.02 15.31 -7.86
N ILE A 106 -10.91 14.69 -7.10
CA ILE A 106 -12.17 14.15 -7.61
C ILE A 106 -13.21 15.24 -7.35
N ASP A 107 -13.50 16.02 -8.39
CA ASP A 107 -14.57 17.02 -8.32
C ASP A 107 -15.90 16.30 -8.06
N SER A 108 -16.57 16.71 -6.98
CA SER A 108 -17.74 16.08 -6.38
C SER A 108 -18.82 15.74 -7.42
N HIS A 109 -18.91 14.46 -7.81
CA HIS A 109 -20.03 13.94 -8.60
C HIS A 109 -20.94 13.10 -7.69
N PRO A 110 -22.28 13.21 -7.81
CA PRO A 110 -23.23 12.55 -6.92
C PRO A 110 -23.17 11.02 -6.93
N ASP A 111 -22.51 10.41 -7.93
CA ASP A 111 -22.31 8.95 -8.06
C ASP A 111 -20.91 8.48 -7.60
N GLN A 112 -20.17 9.30 -6.86
CA GLN A 112 -18.84 8.93 -6.38
C GLN A 112 -18.92 7.94 -5.21
N PRO A 113 -18.14 6.85 -5.22
CA PRO A 113 -18.07 5.96 -4.08
C PRO A 113 -17.47 6.69 -2.87
N GLU A 114 -18.12 6.62 -1.70
CA GLU A 114 -17.71 7.32 -0.47
C GLU A 114 -16.28 6.97 0.00
N TRP A 115 -15.71 5.85 -0.49
CA TRP A 115 -14.33 5.43 -0.21
C TRP A 115 -13.24 6.21 -0.98
N LEU A 116 -13.58 6.95 -2.05
CA LEU A 116 -12.64 7.69 -2.90
C LEU A 116 -12.44 9.15 -2.44
N ASP A 117 -13.47 9.76 -1.87
CA ASP A 117 -13.52 11.20 -1.53
C ASP A 117 -12.72 11.57 -0.26
N HIS A 118 -12.41 10.58 0.58
CA HIS A 118 -11.72 10.74 1.88
C HIS A 118 -10.47 9.86 2.02
N LEU A 119 -9.72 9.67 0.93
CA LEU A 119 -8.38 9.08 1.00
C LEU A 119 -7.41 10.12 1.55
N ASP A 120 -7.49 10.39 2.85
CA ASP A 120 -6.49 11.17 3.56
C ASP A 120 -5.20 10.32 3.68
N ALA A 121 -4.04 10.91 3.41
CA ALA A 121 -2.75 10.22 3.41
C ALA A 121 -2.45 9.54 4.77
N GLY A 122 -3.02 10.05 5.87
CA GLY A 122 -3.00 9.40 7.18
C GLY A 122 -3.85 8.13 7.25
N ALA A 123 -5.07 8.17 6.71
CA ALA A 123 -5.99 7.03 6.66
C ALA A 123 -5.44 5.89 5.78
N MET A 124 -4.73 6.20 4.70
CA MET A 124 -4.07 5.20 3.86
C MET A 124 -2.91 4.50 4.58
N LYS A 125 -2.17 5.17 5.46
CA LYS A 125 -1.11 4.48 6.23
C LYS A 125 -1.68 3.48 7.24
N ILE A 126 -2.79 3.85 7.90
CA ILE A 126 -3.47 2.98 8.87
C ILE A 126 -4.08 1.76 8.17
N LYS A 127 -4.81 1.98 7.07
CA LYS A 127 -5.43 0.89 6.30
C LYS A 127 -4.37 -0.11 5.79
N LEU A 128 -3.18 0.36 5.36
CA LEU A 128 -2.06 -0.51 4.95
C LEU A 128 -1.56 -1.36 6.12
N ALA A 129 -1.37 -0.75 7.28
CA ALA A 129 -0.88 -1.44 8.47
C ALA A 129 -1.87 -2.53 8.93
N LEU A 130 -3.18 -2.25 8.90
CA LEU A 130 -4.22 -3.22 9.23
C LEU A 130 -4.23 -4.40 8.26
N SER A 131 -4.11 -4.15 6.95
CA SER A 131 -4.03 -5.22 5.95
C SER A 131 -2.79 -6.10 6.14
N LEU A 132 -1.63 -5.53 6.46
CA LEU A 132 -0.41 -6.29 6.76
C LEU A 132 -0.55 -7.16 8.01
N ILE A 133 -1.18 -6.64 9.08
CA ILE A 133 -1.48 -7.42 10.28
C ILE A 133 -2.43 -8.56 9.93
N GLY A 134 -3.48 -8.30 9.15
CA GLY A 134 -4.46 -9.31 8.73
C GLY A 134 -3.82 -10.48 7.97
N ILE A 135 -2.94 -10.19 7.01
CA ILE A 135 -2.16 -11.22 6.29
C ILE A 135 -1.33 -12.06 7.25
N SER A 136 -0.61 -11.40 8.17
CA SER A 136 0.19 -12.08 9.17
C SER A 136 -0.66 -12.96 10.10
N SER A 137 -1.87 -12.52 10.48
CA SER A 137 -2.82 -13.30 11.27
C SER A 137 -3.32 -14.55 10.54
N ILE A 138 -3.65 -14.45 9.25
CA ILE A 138 -4.10 -15.61 8.44
C ILE A 138 -3.01 -16.66 8.34
N HIS A 139 -1.75 -16.23 8.20
CA HIS A 139 -0.61 -17.13 8.14
C HIS A 139 -0.42 -17.91 9.46
N LEU A 140 -0.59 -17.24 10.61
CA LEU A 140 -0.59 -17.90 11.92
C LEU A 140 -1.78 -18.86 12.08
N LEU A 141 -2.96 -18.49 11.58
CA LEU A 141 -4.14 -19.35 11.64
C LEU A 141 -3.93 -20.64 10.83
N ARG A 142 -3.29 -20.56 9.66
CA ARG A 142 -2.90 -21.74 8.86
C ARG A 142 -1.99 -22.66 9.67
N THR A 143 -0.97 -22.10 10.33
CA THR A 143 -0.04 -22.85 11.19
C THR A 143 -0.76 -23.49 12.37
N PHE A 144 -1.78 -22.83 12.94
CA PHE A 144 -2.59 -23.39 14.04
C PHE A 144 -3.46 -24.58 13.60
N ILE A 145 -3.97 -24.53 12.36
CA ILE A 145 -4.78 -25.59 11.76
C ILE A 145 -3.96 -26.85 11.46
N GLU A 146 -2.71 -26.68 11.02
CA GLU A 146 -1.85 -27.79 10.62
C GLU A 146 -0.44 -27.70 11.26
N PRO A 147 -0.34 -27.83 12.60
CA PRO A 147 0.89 -27.52 13.34
C PRO A 147 2.03 -28.49 13.06
N SER A 148 1.74 -29.71 12.58
CA SER A 148 2.74 -30.72 12.25
C SER A 148 3.53 -30.42 10.98
N LYS A 149 3.11 -29.46 10.16
CA LYS A 149 3.80 -29.09 8.91
C LYS A 149 4.87 -28.01 9.07
N GLN A 150 4.94 -27.33 10.22
CA GLN A 150 5.90 -26.26 10.46
C GLN A 150 6.83 -26.62 11.61
N SER A 151 8.11 -26.23 11.51
CA SER A 151 9.04 -26.39 12.62
C SER A 151 8.70 -25.43 13.75
N ASN A 152 8.97 -25.84 15.01
CA ASN A 152 8.75 -24.97 16.18
C ASN A 152 9.46 -23.61 16.03
N ASP A 153 10.66 -23.59 15.46
CA ASP A 153 11.42 -22.36 15.19
C ASP A 153 10.68 -21.44 14.20
N ALA A 154 10.10 -22.00 13.14
CA ALA A 154 9.33 -21.23 12.17
C ALA A 154 8.08 -20.63 12.81
N VAL A 155 7.35 -21.40 13.62
CA VAL A 155 6.18 -20.91 14.36
C VAL A 155 6.55 -19.79 15.32
N MET A 156 7.67 -19.93 16.06
CA MET A 156 8.17 -18.90 16.96
C MET A 156 8.45 -17.60 16.22
N TRP A 157 9.14 -17.65 15.08
CA TRP A 157 9.42 -16.46 14.26
C TRP A 157 8.15 -15.83 13.69
N GLN A 158 7.16 -16.62 13.27
CA GLN A 158 5.87 -16.09 12.81
C GLN A 158 5.18 -15.28 13.92
N VAL A 159 5.17 -15.78 15.15
CA VAL A 159 4.58 -15.07 16.30
C VAL A 159 5.36 -13.80 16.62
N ILE A 160 6.70 -13.84 16.62
CA ILE A 160 7.55 -12.65 16.88
C ILE A 160 7.29 -11.57 15.82
N ILE A 161 7.24 -11.94 14.54
CA ILE A 161 6.96 -11.00 13.45
C ILE A 161 5.56 -10.41 13.61
N HIS A 162 4.57 -11.23 13.95
CA HIS A 162 3.19 -10.75 14.13
C HIS A 162 3.08 -9.73 15.27
N LEU A 163 3.71 -9.99 16.42
CA LEU A 163 3.75 -9.05 17.54
C LEU A 163 4.46 -7.74 17.15
N THR A 164 5.55 -7.84 16.38
CA THR A 164 6.29 -6.66 15.86
C THR A 164 5.42 -5.80 14.96
N LEU A 165 4.63 -6.42 14.07
CA LEU A 165 3.68 -5.72 13.20
C LEU A 165 2.57 -5.05 14.00
N LEU A 166 2.04 -5.73 15.03
CA LEU A 166 0.97 -5.21 15.88
C LEU A 166 1.43 -3.96 16.65
N VAL A 167 2.64 -4.00 17.24
CA VAL A 167 3.26 -2.83 17.90
C VAL A 167 3.51 -1.68 16.91
N SER A 168 3.95 -2.01 15.69
CA SER A 168 4.21 -1.01 14.65
C SER A 168 2.92 -0.29 14.24
N ALA A 169 1.83 -1.00 14.03
CA ALA A 169 0.55 -0.41 13.67
C ALA A 169 -0.06 0.43 14.79
N LEU A 170 0.06 -0.01 16.05
CA LEU A 170 -0.35 0.78 17.21
C LEU A 170 0.40 2.10 17.27
N THR A 171 1.71 2.08 16.99
CA THR A 171 2.54 3.28 16.93
C THR A 171 2.06 4.22 15.82
N ILE A 172 1.81 3.70 14.61
CA ILE A 172 1.29 4.49 13.48
C ILE A 172 -0.07 5.12 13.81
N ALA A 173 -1.00 4.33 14.37
CA ALA A 173 -2.32 4.82 14.76
C ALA A 173 -2.24 5.89 15.85
N TYR A 174 -1.35 5.71 16.83
CA TYR A 174 -1.09 6.68 17.88
C TYR A 174 -0.53 8.00 17.33
N THR A 175 0.49 7.94 16.46
CA THR A 175 1.05 9.13 15.79
C THR A 175 0.00 9.85 14.95
N ASN A 176 -0.82 9.12 14.20
CA ASN A 176 -1.88 9.73 13.39
C ASN A 176 -2.93 10.45 14.26
N ARG A 177 -3.28 9.88 15.42
CA ARG A 177 -4.19 10.53 16.38
C ARG A 177 -3.59 11.81 16.98
N LEU A 178 -2.28 11.85 17.20
CA LEU A 178 -1.61 13.06 17.70
C LEU A 178 -1.53 14.17 16.66
N LEU A 179 -1.35 13.82 15.38
CA LEU A 179 -1.28 14.79 14.28
C LEU A 179 -2.65 15.37 13.91
N ASN A 180 -3.74 14.62 14.14
CA ASN A 180 -5.11 15.04 13.85
C ASN A 180 -5.83 15.65 15.07
N LYS A 181 -5.10 15.96 16.15
CA LYS A 181 -5.56 16.80 17.26
C LYS A 181 -5.11 18.24 17.04
#